data_AF-A0A531LFY9-F1
#
_entry.id   AF-A0A531LFY9-F1
#
_cell.length_a   1.000
_cell.length_b   1.000
_cell.length_c   1.000
_cell.angle_alpha   90.00
_cell.angle_beta   90.00
_cell.angle_gamma   90.00
#
_symmetry.space_group_name_H-M   'P 1'
#
loop_
_entity.id
_entity.type
_entity.pdbx_description
1 polymer ?
#
loop_
_entity_poly.entity_id
_entity_poly.type
_entity_poly.pdbx_seq_one_letter_code
_entity_poly.pdbx_strand_id
1 'polypeptide(L)'
;VEAWAKANGIKPENITLGEFGMIRQEYGNPYVMPAEYRAAYVRDVIARAEAHGFSWSVWSYGGAFGIVDAFAGDKAEPDVMDAIRSLH
;
A
#
# COMPACT_ATOMS: atom_id res chain seq x y z
N VAL A 1 5.40 -16.12 -6.75
CA VAL A 1 3.95 -16.46 -6.69
C VAL A 1 3.43 -16.86 -8.06
N GLU A 2 3.64 -16.06 -9.12
CA GLU A 2 3.17 -16.36 -10.48
C GLU A 2 3.52 -17.77 -10.99
N ALA A 3 4.80 -18.18 -10.91
CA ALA A 3 5.22 -19.51 -11.36
C ALA A 3 4.50 -20.65 -10.60
N TRP A 4 4.29 -20.46 -9.29
CA TRP A 4 3.54 -21.40 -8.46
C TRP A 4 2.06 -21.42 -8.87
N ALA A 5 1.44 -20.26 -9.09
CA ALA A 5 0.04 -20.17 -9.49
C ALA A 5 -0.21 -20.88 -10.83
N LYS A 6 0.66 -20.64 -11.81
CA LYS A 6 0.63 -21.31 -13.11
C LYS A 6 0.77 -22.83 -12.97
N ALA A 7 1.71 -23.30 -12.14
CA ALA A 7 1.91 -24.73 -11.90
C ALA A 7 0.70 -25.41 -11.24
N ASN A 8 -0.14 -24.64 -10.53
CA ASN A 8 -1.30 -25.14 -9.79
C ASN A 8 -2.65 -24.78 -10.43
N GLY A 9 -2.65 -24.23 -11.65
CA GLY A 9 -3.89 -23.85 -12.34
C GLY A 9 -4.69 -22.75 -11.65
N ILE A 10 -4.04 -21.92 -10.82
CA ILE A 10 -4.67 -20.78 -10.14
C ILE A 10 -4.64 -19.59 -11.09
N LYS A 11 -5.82 -19.03 -11.38
CA LYS A 11 -5.93 -17.81 -12.17
C LYS A 11 -5.36 -16.61 -11.41
N PRO A 12 -4.63 -15.69 -12.08
CA PRO A 12 -4.10 -14.49 -11.43
C PRO A 12 -5.15 -13.67 -10.68
N GLU A 13 -6.37 -13.58 -11.23
CA GLU A 13 -7.49 -12.86 -10.62
C GLU A 13 -7.93 -13.44 -9.25
N ASN A 14 -7.54 -14.68 -8.93
CA ASN A 14 -7.79 -15.33 -7.63
C ASN A 14 -6.67 -15.05 -6.61
N ILE A 15 -5.68 -14.23 -6.95
CA ILE A 15 -4.54 -13.89 -6.10
C ILE A 15 -4.66 -12.43 -5.68
N THR A 16 -4.50 -12.21 -4.37
CA THR A 16 -4.55 -10.88 -3.77
C THR A 16 -3.25 -10.59 -3.05
N LEU A 17 -2.61 -9.46 -3.34
CA LEU A 17 -1.62 -8.86 -2.46
C LEU A 17 -2.36 -8.24 -1.27
N GLY A 18 -2.60 -9.07 -0.24
CA GLY A 18 -3.53 -8.76 0.84
C GLY A 18 -3.14 -7.60 1.74
N GLU A 19 -1.85 -7.33 1.92
CA GLU A 19 -1.37 -6.21 2.72
C GLU A 19 -0.03 -5.71 2.18
N PHE A 20 0.06 -4.40 1.98
CA PHE A 20 1.32 -3.70 1.75
C PHE A 20 1.18 -2.23 2.17
N GLY A 21 2.29 -1.60 2.50
CA GLY A 21 2.32 -0.21 2.89
C GLY A 21 3.72 0.21 3.31
N MET A 22 3.90 1.50 3.56
CA MET A 22 5.14 2.04 4.11
C MET A 22 4.83 2.76 5.42
N ILE A 23 5.67 2.53 6.42
CA ILE A 23 5.55 3.18 7.72
C ILE A 23 5.59 4.70 7.54
N ARG A 24 4.61 5.39 8.12
CA ARG A 24 4.60 6.84 8.27
C ARG A 24 5.45 7.24 9.46
N GLN A 25 5.19 6.63 10.61
CA GLN A 25 5.84 6.96 11.88
C GLN A 25 5.80 5.76 12.81
N GLU A 26 6.94 5.35 13.36
CA GLU A 26 7.00 4.28 14.35
C GLU A 26 6.50 4.75 15.72
N TYR A 27 5.86 3.88 16.49
CA TYR A 27 5.37 4.21 17.82
C TYR A 27 6.52 4.65 18.73
N GLY A 28 6.34 5.80 19.40
CA GLY A 28 7.37 6.37 20.27
C GLY A 28 8.57 6.99 19.53
N ASN A 29 8.52 7.10 18.20
CA ASN A 29 9.55 7.77 17.40
C ASN A 29 8.99 9.07 16.79
N PRO A 30 9.64 10.23 16.99
CA PRO A 30 9.17 11.50 16.41
C PRO A 30 9.43 11.62 14.91
N TYR A 31 10.25 10.75 14.31
CA TYR A 31 10.57 10.84 12.89
C TYR A 31 9.39 10.38 12.02
N VAL A 32 8.95 11.25 11.11
CA VAL A 32 7.91 10.99 10.12
C VAL A 32 8.57 10.80 8.76
N MET A 33 8.26 9.68 8.10
CA MET A 33 8.75 9.38 6.75
C MET A 33 8.13 10.35 5.74
N PRO A 34 8.94 10.98 4.85
CA PRO A 34 8.43 11.88 3.82
C PRO A 34 7.33 11.24 2.98
N ALA A 35 6.24 11.97 2.79
CA ALA A 35 5.02 11.46 2.19
C ALA A 35 5.22 11.06 0.72
N GLU A 36 6.07 11.78 0.00
CA GLU A 36 6.40 11.53 -1.40
C GLU A 36 7.05 10.15 -1.60
N TYR A 37 7.88 9.70 -0.65
CA TYR A 37 8.51 8.38 -0.71
C TYR A 37 7.51 7.27 -0.44
N ARG A 38 6.60 7.49 0.52
CA ARG A 38 5.51 6.55 0.78
C ARG A 38 4.59 6.41 -0.43
N ALA A 39 4.23 7.53 -1.06
CA ALA A 39 3.40 7.56 -2.25
C ALA A 39 4.09 6.92 -3.47
N ALA A 40 5.39 7.11 -3.64
CA ALA A 40 6.16 6.44 -4.68
C ALA A 40 6.17 4.91 -4.47
N TYR A 41 6.45 4.45 -3.24
CA TYR A 41 6.42 3.04 -2.90
C TYR A 41 5.05 2.40 -3.17
N VAL A 42 3.96 3.03 -2.71
CA VAL A 42 2.61 2.51 -2.90
C VAL A 42 2.25 2.39 -4.38
N ARG A 43 2.57 3.41 -5.20
CA ARG A 43 2.36 3.37 -6.65
C ARG A 43 3.09 2.22 -7.32
N ASP A 44 4.37 2.02 -6.97
CA ASP A 44 5.19 0.96 -7.55
C ASP A 44 4.69 -0.44 -7.18
N VAL A 45 4.20 -0.63 -5.95
CA VAL A 45 3.66 -1.93 -5.52
C VAL A 45 2.32 -2.22 -6.20
N ILE A 46 1.44 -1.21 -6.30
CA ILE A 46 0.15 -1.33 -7.02
C ILE A 46 0.40 -1.68 -8.49
N ALA A 47 1.25 -0.92 -9.18
CA ALA A 47 1.55 -1.15 -10.60
C ALA A 47 2.10 -2.55 -10.84
N ARG A 48 2.94 -3.07 -9.92
CA ARG A 48 3.42 -4.46 -10.00
C ARG A 48 2.31 -5.47 -9.78
N ALA A 49 1.45 -5.30 -8.78
CA ALA A 49 0.34 -6.21 -8.53
C ALA A 49 -0.61 -6.27 -9.75
N GLU A 50 -0.95 -5.11 -10.30
CA GLU A 50 -1.83 -4.99 -11.47
C GLU A 50 -1.20 -5.55 -12.75
N ALA A 51 0.12 -5.37 -12.96
CA ALA A 51 0.84 -5.98 -14.08
C ALA A 51 0.79 -7.53 -14.06
N HIS A 52 0.61 -8.12 -12.87
CA HIS A 52 0.41 -9.55 -12.71
C HIS A 52 -1.07 -9.97 -12.67
N GLY A 53 -2.03 -9.04 -12.78
CA GLY A 53 -3.46 -9.31 -12.69
C GLY A 53 -3.95 -9.64 -11.27
N PHE A 54 -3.18 -9.26 -10.24
CA PHE A 54 -3.54 -9.50 -8.85
C PHE A 54 -4.39 -8.35 -8.31
N SER A 55 -5.39 -8.66 -7.49
CA SER A 55 -6.01 -7.63 -6.64
C SER A 55 -5.09 -7.25 -5.48
N TRP A 56 -5.35 -6.12 -4.82
CA TRP A 56 -4.46 -5.58 -3.80
C TRP A 56 -5.23 -4.82 -2.72
N SER A 57 -4.65 -4.73 -1.53
CA SER A 57 -5.18 -3.96 -0.39
C SER A 57 -4.04 -3.25 0.34
N VAL A 58 -4.16 -1.92 0.49
CA VAL A 58 -3.16 -1.10 1.21
C VAL A 58 -3.41 -1.14 2.71
N TRP A 59 -2.34 -1.32 3.48
CA TRP A 59 -2.28 -1.17 4.92
C TRP A 59 -1.63 0.18 5.28
N SER A 60 -2.22 1.06 6.10
CA SER A 60 -3.44 0.95 6.90
C SER A 60 -4.23 2.27 6.88
N TYR A 61 -5.49 2.24 7.33
CA TYR A 61 -6.29 3.46 7.50
C TYR A 61 -5.64 4.44 8.49
N GLY A 62 -5.09 3.93 9.61
CA GLY A 62 -4.51 4.74 10.69
C GLY A 62 -3.25 4.15 11.32
N GLY A 63 -2.74 4.84 12.35
CA GLY A 63 -1.60 4.37 13.14
C GLY A 63 -0.26 4.49 12.40
N ALA A 64 0.68 3.58 12.69
CA ALA A 64 2.06 3.69 12.18
C ALA A 64 2.16 3.68 10.64
N PHE A 65 1.20 3.04 9.96
CA PHE A 65 1.10 2.95 8.49
C PHE A 65 -0.04 3.81 7.92
N GLY A 66 -0.59 4.73 8.72
CA GLY A 66 -1.78 5.47 8.38
C GLY A 66 -1.69 6.24 7.06
N ILE A 67 -2.70 6.03 6.20
CA ILE A 67 -2.91 6.77 4.95
C ILE A 67 -4.07 7.76 5.06
N VAL A 68 -4.95 7.61 6.06
CA VAL A 68 -6.06 8.55 6.33
C VAL A 68 -5.82 9.27 7.66
N ASP A 69 -5.61 8.51 8.72
CA ASP A 69 -5.34 9.04 10.06
C ASP A 69 -3.88 8.80 10.46
N ALA A 70 -3.25 9.77 11.09
CA ALA A 70 -1.97 9.63 11.77
C ALA A 70 -2.19 9.14 13.21
N PHE A 71 -1.24 9.40 14.11
CA PHE A 71 -1.45 9.17 15.54
C PHE A 71 -2.35 10.26 16.16
N ALA A 72 -2.94 9.94 17.32
CA ALA A 72 -3.69 10.87 18.16
C ALA A 72 -4.88 11.59 17.49
N GLY A 73 -5.42 11.05 16.39
CA GLY A 73 -6.55 11.64 15.66
C GLY A 73 -6.17 12.71 14.63
N ASP A 74 -4.87 12.95 14.44
CA ASP A 74 -4.37 13.81 13.36
C ASP A 74 -4.61 13.15 11.99
N LYS A 75 -4.61 13.97 10.93
CA LYS A 75 -4.69 13.48 9.54
C LYS A 75 -3.31 13.15 9.00
N ALA A 76 -3.24 12.05 8.24
CA ALA A 76 -2.06 11.74 7.45
C ALA A 76 -1.94 12.71 6.26
N GLU A 77 -0.73 12.83 5.72
CA GLU A 77 -0.48 13.57 4.49
C GLU A 77 -1.23 12.91 3.32
N PRO A 78 -1.79 13.71 2.38
CA PRO A 78 -2.72 13.19 1.38
C PRO A 78 -2.03 12.37 0.28
N ASP A 79 -0.71 12.47 0.10
CA ASP A 79 0.04 11.95 -1.03
C ASP A 79 -0.23 10.47 -1.36
N VAL A 80 -0.36 9.62 -0.33
CA VAL A 80 -0.66 8.19 -0.53
C VAL A 80 -2.10 8.00 -1.01
N MET A 81 -3.06 8.71 -0.41
CA MET A 81 -4.46 8.65 -0.81
C MET A 81 -4.69 9.25 -2.19
N ASP A 82 -4.01 10.34 -2.52
CA ASP A 82 -4.09 10.99 -3.82
C ASP A 82 -3.44 10.12 -4.90
N ALA A 83 -2.34 9.44 -4.59
CA ALA A 83 -1.77 8.44 -5.48
C ALA A 83 -2.77 7.32 -5.80
N ILE A 84 -3.47 6.78 -4.78
CA ILE A 84 -4.50 5.75 -4.97
C ILE A 84 -5.70 6.29 -5.76
N ARG A 85 -6.17 7.50 -5.44
CA ARG A 85 -7.32 8.14 -6.14
C ARG A 85 -7.01 8.52 -7.59
N SER A 86 -5.73 8.70 -7.93
CA SER A 86 -5.30 9.00 -9.29
C SER A 86 -5.26 7.78 -10.21
N LEU A 87 -5.47 6.58 -9.64
CA LEU A 87 -5.68 5.36 -10.41
C LEU A 87 -7.05 5.42 -11.10
N HIS A 88 -7.11 4.81 -12.27
CA HIS A 88 -8.11 4.98 -13.33
C HIS A 88 -9.58 4.97 -12.90
#